data_AF-A0A3N5T8G1-F1
#
_entry.id   AF-A0A3N5T8G1-F1
#
_cell.length_a   1.000
_cell.length_b   1.000
_cell.length_c   1.000
_cell.angle_alpha   90.00
_cell.angle_beta   90.00
_cell.angle_gamma   90.00
#
_symmetry.space_group_name_H-M   'P 1'
#
loop_
_entity.id
_entity.type
_entity.pdbx_description
1 polymer ?
#
loop_
_entity_poly.entity_id
_entity_poly.type
_entity_poly.pdbx_seq_one_letter_code
_entity_poly.pdbx_strand_id
1 'polypeptide(L)'
;MHYTTAGLRHGVSGRFSKEAARRFDEKVFQGSCRSCHSSCGDCHVKGPVISGISIGLIKGHQFVKRDEGKTCAFCHGGRVYPEFTGEYGGMADVHYQKGMVCMDCHKKTEFHGDGKVYNSRHERKDRPACVNCHKPEEQGTARARAAHQTHKDKVSCAACHASAPYRNCYDCHLGKGATSKPGFILGLNPRDKKTITTLRVIPAVRDTFESAGIKMENYDSLPNYWETVVHNIRKRTERTRSCEVCHVEKRGFLTKDTLIKDGSKANEQLIVTPKEIKK
;
A
#
# COMPACT_ATOMS: atom_id res chain seq x y z
N MET A 1 5.33 -7.61 9.78
CA MET A 1 4.20 -6.86 9.18
C MET A 1 2.98 -6.86 10.09
N HIS A 2 2.65 -7.96 10.77
CA HIS A 2 1.49 -8.00 11.69
C HIS A 2 1.84 -8.29 13.16
N TYR A 3 3.09 -8.66 13.45
CA TYR A 3 3.59 -8.89 14.82
C TYR A 3 3.51 -7.64 15.72
N THR A 4 3.80 -6.46 15.15
CA THR A 4 3.65 -5.18 15.84
C THR A 4 3.05 -4.15 14.91
N THR A 5 2.53 -3.07 15.48
CA THR A 5 1.93 -1.95 14.74
C THR A 5 2.67 -0.64 14.94
N ALA A 6 3.90 -0.73 15.43
CA ALA A 6 4.82 0.40 15.54
C ALA A 6 4.92 1.17 14.22
N GLY A 7 4.91 0.46 13.09
CA GLY A 7 4.94 1.12 11.77
C GLY A 7 3.69 1.94 11.41
N LEU A 8 2.50 1.56 11.90
CA LEU A 8 1.29 2.36 11.71
C LEU A 8 1.33 3.62 12.57
N ARG A 9 1.80 3.48 13.82
CA ARG A 9 2.01 4.60 14.75
C ARG A 9 3.01 5.62 14.19
N HIS A 10 4.13 5.14 13.68
CA HIS A 10 5.20 5.98 13.15
C HIS A 10 4.82 6.70 11.85
N GLY A 11 3.98 6.09 11.01
CA GLY A 11 3.62 6.63 9.69
C GLY A 11 2.96 8.01 9.71
N VAL A 12 2.27 8.35 10.81
CA VAL A 12 1.58 9.64 10.97
C VAL A 12 2.26 10.56 11.97
N SER A 13 3.21 10.06 12.77
CA SER A 13 3.77 10.80 13.91
C SER A 13 4.51 12.08 13.50
N GLY A 14 5.09 12.11 12.30
CA GLY A 14 5.75 13.30 11.77
C GLY A 14 4.83 14.51 11.56
N ARG A 15 3.50 14.32 11.60
CA ARG A 15 2.50 15.40 11.49
C ARG A 15 2.20 16.09 12.82
N PHE A 16 2.61 15.51 13.94
CA PHE A 16 2.26 15.96 15.29
C PHE A 16 3.41 16.73 15.96
N SER A 17 3.07 17.60 16.91
CA SER A 17 4.00 18.03 17.96
C SER A 17 4.21 16.90 18.98
N LYS A 18 5.15 17.07 19.93
CA LYS A 18 5.41 16.06 20.97
C LYS A 18 4.17 15.82 21.84
N GLU A 19 3.49 16.89 22.21
CA GLU A 19 2.28 16.87 23.03
C GLU A 19 1.12 16.23 22.28
N ALA A 20 0.95 16.57 20.99
CA ALA A 20 -0.06 15.98 20.12
C ALA A 20 0.19 14.48 19.88
N ALA A 21 1.45 14.06 19.73
CA ALA A 21 1.82 12.65 19.58
C ALA A 21 1.43 11.82 20.81
N ARG A 22 1.68 12.33 22.03
CA ARG A 22 1.26 11.65 23.26
C ARG A 22 -0.25 11.45 23.31
N ARG A 23 -1.02 12.50 23.00
CA ARG A 23 -2.50 12.42 22.96
C ARG A 23 -2.99 11.46 21.87
N PHE A 24 -2.36 11.47 20.70
CA PHE A 24 -2.66 10.52 19.61
C PHE A 24 -2.51 9.08 20.09
N ASP A 25 -1.43 8.78 20.78
CA ASP A 25 -1.18 7.44 21.28
C ASP A 25 -2.24 6.99 22.29
N GLU A 26 -2.57 7.84 23.24
CA GLU A 26 -3.56 7.55 24.31
C GLU A 26 -4.99 7.45 23.77
N LYS A 27 -5.41 8.38 22.91
CA LYS A 27 -6.83 8.53 22.53
C LYS A 27 -7.19 7.87 21.19
N VAL A 28 -6.29 7.90 20.22
CA VAL A 28 -6.58 7.42 18.85
C VAL A 28 -5.97 6.06 18.61
N PHE A 29 -4.68 5.89 18.93
CA PHE A 29 -3.99 4.64 18.63
C PHE A 29 -4.50 3.46 19.48
N GLN A 30 -4.73 3.67 20.78
CA GLN A 30 -5.32 2.64 21.64
C GLN A 30 -6.78 2.33 21.30
N GLY A 31 -7.59 3.33 20.94
CA GLY A 31 -9.02 3.15 20.71
C GLY A 31 -9.37 2.64 19.31
N SER A 32 -8.73 3.21 18.28
CA SER A 32 -9.12 2.97 16.88
C SER A 32 -8.17 2.00 16.18
N CYS A 33 -6.85 2.14 16.36
CA CYS A 33 -5.89 1.31 15.64
C CYS A 33 -5.84 -0.12 16.21
N ARG A 34 -5.87 -0.27 17.55
CA ARG A 34 -5.90 -1.60 18.21
C ARG A 34 -7.15 -2.42 17.93
N SER A 35 -8.27 -1.81 17.55
CA SER A 35 -9.49 -2.54 17.18
C SER A 35 -9.29 -3.51 15.99
N CYS A 36 -8.27 -3.24 15.16
CA CYS A 36 -7.85 -4.11 14.06
C CYS A 36 -6.60 -4.95 14.38
N HIS A 37 -6.04 -4.89 15.59
CA HIS A 37 -4.83 -5.65 15.92
C HIS A 37 -5.18 -7.08 16.30
N SER A 38 -4.72 -8.00 15.45
CA SER A 38 -4.92 -9.43 15.62
C SER A 38 -4.00 -10.02 16.68
N SER A 39 -4.59 -10.60 17.71
CA SER A 39 -3.98 -11.66 18.52
C SER A 39 -3.76 -12.92 17.69
N CYS A 40 -3.06 -13.93 18.25
CA CYS A 40 -2.96 -15.24 17.62
C CYS A 40 -4.35 -15.83 17.31
N GLY A 41 -5.34 -15.57 18.18
CA GLY A 41 -6.71 -16.04 18.01
C GLY A 41 -7.44 -15.39 16.84
N ASP A 42 -7.13 -14.12 16.53
CA ASP A 42 -7.78 -13.37 15.45
C ASP A 42 -7.41 -13.87 14.05
N CYS A 43 -6.35 -14.66 13.94
CA CYS A 43 -5.95 -15.33 12.70
C CYS A 43 -6.16 -16.85 12.75
N HIS A 44 -6.03 -17.47 13.92
CA HIS A 44 -6.05 -18.92 14.02
C HIS A 44 -7.35 -19.51 14.57
N VAL A 45 -8.26 -18.72 15.13
CA VAL A 45 -9.47 -19.25 15.81
C VAL A 45 -10.74 -18.54 15.33
N LYS A 46 -10.76 -17.21 15.36
CA LYS A 46 -11.94 -16.37 15.10
C LYS A 46 -11.51 -15.14 14.30
N GLY A 47 -12.33 -14.63 13.39
CA GLY A 47 -12.04 -13.31 12.81
C GLY A 47 -12.21 -12.19 13.86
N PRO A 48 -11.38 -11.13 13.83
CA PRO A 48 -11.46 -10.04 14.79
C PRO A 48 -12.83 -9.35 14.74
N VAL A 49 -13.20 -8.66 15.81
CA VAL A 49 -14.41 -7.81 15.83
C VAL A 49 -14.02 -6.43 15.31
N ILE A 50 -14.47 -6.09 14.11
CA ILE A 50 -14.25 -4.76 13.51
C ILE A 50 -15.59 -4.04 13.47
N SER A 51 -15.68 -2.90 14.16
CA SER A 51 -16.91 -2.10 14.27
C SER A 51 -18.14 -2.91 14.71
N GLY A 52 -17.95 -3.84 15.64
CA GLY A 52 -19.02 -4.71 16.17
C GLY A 52 -19.35 -5.94 15.30
N ILE A 53 -18.72 -6.08 14.13
CA ILE A 53 -18.95 -7.19 13.20
C ILE A 53 -17.77 -8.16 13.24
N SER A 54 -18.04 -9.46 13.27
CA SER A 54 -17.05 -10.53 13.17
C SER A 54 -17.61 -11.66 12.33
N ILE A 55 -16.76 -12.34 11.57
CA ILE A 55 -17.12 -13.57 10.85
C ILE A 55 -17.32 -14.78 11.79
N GLY A 56 -17.10 -14.61 13.10
CA GLY A 56 -17.18 -15.69 14.06
C GLY A 56 -15.98 -16.64 13.97
N LEU A 57 -16.19 -17.87 14.46
CA LEU A 57 -15.17 -18.92 14.48
C LEU A 57 -14.86 -19.38 13.06
N ILE A 58 -13.57 -19.48 12.73
CA ILE A 58 -13.12 -19.88 11.38
C ILE A 58 -13.49 -21.34 11.11
N LYS A 59 -13.25 -22.20 12.12
CA LYS A 59 -13.53 -23.64 12.09
C LYS A 59 -13.87 -24.18 13.50
N GLY A 60 -14.95 -23.66 14.10
CA GLY A 60 -15.30 -23.98 15.49
C GLY A 60 -14.15 -23.63 16.45
N HIS A 61 -13.92 -24.44 17.48
CA HIS A 61 -12.82 -24.23 18.44
C HIS A 61 -11.45 -24.71 17.95
N GLN A 62 -11.32 -25.14 16.69
CA GLN A 62 -10.06 -25.64 16.17
C GLN A 62 -9.13 -24.50 15.76
N PHE A 63 -7.84 -24.65 16.08
CA PHE A 63 -6.81 -23.78 15.54
C PHE A 63 -6.60 -24.09 14.05
N VAL A 64 -6.79 -23.08 13.22
CA VAL A 64 -6.59 -23.14 11.78
C VAL A 64 -5.21 -22.60 11.45
N LYS A 65 -4.38 -23.42 10.80
CA LYS A 65 -3.03 -23.01 10.39
C LYS A 65 -3.07 -21.92 9.32
N ARG A 66 -4.04 -21.98 8.40
CA ARG A 66 -4.17 -21.06 7.26
C ARG A 66 -5.61 -21.07 6.70
N ASP A 67 -6.22 -19.90 6.57
CA ASP A 67 -7.47 -19.66 5.82
C ASP A 67 -7.49 -18.18 5.41
N GLU A 68 -6.82 -17.83 4.31
CA GLU A 68 -6.61 -16.43 3.90
C GLU A 68 -7.91 -15.71 3.55
N GLY A 69 -8.91 -16.44 3.03
CA GLY A 69 -10.22 -15.89 2.71
C GLY A 69 -10.95 -15.38 3.95
N LYS A 70 -10.90 -16.14 5.06
CA LYS A 70 -11.55 -15.73 6.31
C LYS A 70 -10.69 -14.82 7.19
N THR A 71 -9.36 -14.87 7.04
CA THR A 71 -8.44 -14.11 7.92
C THR A 71 -7.93 -12.83 7.26
N CYS A 72 -7.31 -12.94 6.09
CA CYS A 72 -6.72 -11.82 5.38
C CYS A 72 -7.81 -10.97 4.73
N ALA A 73 -8.75 -11.58 4.01
CA ALA A 73 -9.80 -10.85 3.29
C ALA A 73 -10.77 -10.14 4.24
N PHE A 74 -10.86 -10.51 5.51
CA PHE A 74 -11.68 -9.75 6.45
C PHE A 74 -11.11 -8.34 6.70
N CYS A 75 -9.79 -8.23 6.95
CA CYS A 75 -9.12 -6.94 7.17
C CYS A 75 -8.65 -6.24 5.87
N HIS A 76 -8.44 -7.02 4.80
CA HIS A 76 -7.97 -6.53 3.51
C HIS A 76 -9.05 -6.53 2.42
N GLY A 77 -10.26 -6.98 2.73
CA GLY A 77 -11.42 -7.08 1.83
C GLY A 77 -11.94 -5.73 1.35
N GLY A 78 -11.75 -4.68 2.14
CA GLY A 78 -12.04 -3.32 1.71
C GLY A 78 -10.96 -2.68 0.83
N ARG A 79 -9.85 -3.38 0.56
CA ARG A 79 -8.66 -2.79 -0.09
C ARG A 79 -7.93 -3.75 -1.04
N VAL A 80 -7.02 -4.54 -0.49
CA VAL A 80 -6.00 -5.30 -1.24
C VAL A 80 -6.61 -6.57 -1.82
N TYR A 81 -7.53 -7.22 -1.12
CA TYR A 81 -8.09 -8.49 -1.56
C TYR A 81 -8.88 -8.35 -2.87
N PRO A 82 -9.81 -7.38 -3.02
CA PRO A 82 -10.49 -7.16 -4.31
C PRO A 82 -9.56 -6.75 -5.45
N GLU A 83 -8.47 -6.02 -5.17
CA GLU A 83 -7.45 -5.70 -6.18
C GLU A 83 -6.75 -6.98 -6.65
N PHE A 84 -6.46 -7.90 -5.73
CA PHE A 84 -5.83 -9.20 -6.01
C PHE A 84 -6.72 -10.16 -6.77
N THR A 85 -7.98 -10.29 -6.35
CA THR A 85 -8.96 -11.17 -7.01
C THR A 85 -9.53 -10.58 -8.29
N GLY A 86 -9.34 -9.28 -8.53
CA GLY A 86 -9.85 -8.55 -9.69
C GLY A 86 -11.28 -8.02 -9.53
N GLU A 87 -11.92 -8.24 -8.38
CA GLU A 87 -13.21 -7.64 -8.02
C GLU A 87 -13.14 -6.10 -8.01
N TYR A 88 -11.95 -5.53 -7.85
CA TYR A 88 -11.71 -4.10 -7.99
C TYR A 88 -10.78 -3.80 -9.17
N GLY A 89 -11.18 -2.84 -10.01
CA GLY A 89 -10.42 -2.46 -11.21
C GLY A 89 -10.55 -3.43 -12.39
N GLY A 90 -11.25 -4.56 -12.22
CA GLY A 90 -11.64 -5.48 -13.29
C GLY A 90 -10.51 -6.35 -13.84
N MET A 91 -9.30 -6.27 -13.28
CA MET A 91 -8.17 -7.11 -13.68
C MET A 91 -7.49 -7.73 -12.45
N ALA A 92 -7.68 -9.04 -12.30
CA ALA A 92 -7.02 -9.81 -11.26
C ALA A 92 -5.50 -9.88 -11.47
N ASP A 93 -4.77 -10.08 -10.37
CA ASP A 93 -3.36 -10.38 -10.40
C ASP A 93 -3.09 -11.68 -11.15
N VAL A 94 -2.05 -11.70 -11.99
CA VAL A 94 -1.69 -12.88 -12.78
C VAL A 94 -1.28 -14.06 -11.90
N HIS A 95 -0.74 -13.80 -10.71
CA HIS A 95 -0.36 -14.84 -9.76
C HIS A 95 -1.60 -15.47 -9.13
N TYR A 96 -2.60 -14.66 -8.76
CA TYR A 96 -3.91 -15.14 -8.31
C TYR A 96 -4.58 -16.02 -9.38
N GLN A 97 -4.60 -15.56 -10.63
CA GLN A 97 -5.15 -16.33 -11.75
C GLN A 97 -4.43 -17.67 -11.98
N LYS A 98 -3.19 -17.80 -11.52
CA LYS A 98 -2.38 -19.02 -11.59
C LYS A 98 -2.46 -19.87 -10.31
N GLY A 99 -3.38 -19.55 -9.40
CA GLY A 99 -3.62 -20.30 -8.17
C GLY A 99 -2.75 -19.91 -6.99
N MET A 100 -1.96 -18.83 -7.09
CA MET A 100 -1.20 -18.33 -5.94
C MET A 100 -2.11 -17.55 -4.99
N VAL A 101 -1.89 -17.74 -3.70
CA VAL A 101 -2.54 -17.03 -2.59
C VAL A 101 -1.53 -16.20 -1.81
N CYS A 102 -1.99 -15.46 -0.80
CA CYS A 102 -1.17 -14.49 -0.07
C CYS A 102 0.13 -15.11 0.49
N MET A 103 0.04 -16.32 1.03
CA MET A 103 1.15 -17.03 1.68
C MET A 103 2.20 -17.60 0.72
N ASP A 104 1.92 -17.63 -0.59
CA ASP A 104 2.91 -18.07 -1.58
C ASP A 104 3.95 -16.97 -1.83
N CYS A 105 3.57 -15.71 -1.60
CA CYS A 105 4.50 -14.57 -1.59
C CYS A 105 4.96 -14.22 -0.18
N HIS A 106 4.03 -14.18 0.79
CA HIS A 106 4.31 -13.74 2.16
C HIS A 106 4.65 -14.90 3.09
N LYS A 107 5.83 -14.84 3.71
CA LYS A 107 6.35 -15.90 4.59
C LYS A 107 5.85 -15.75 6.03
N LYS A 108 5.80 -16.87 6.76
CA LYS A 108 5.39 -16.95 8.18
C LYS A 108 6.11 -15.93 9.09
N THR A 109 7.42 -15.75 8.90
CA THR A 109 8.24 -14.80 9.67
C THR A 109 7.71 -13.37 9.56
N GLU A 110 7.07 -13.02 8.44
CA GLU A 110 6.50 -11.69 8.26
C GLU A 110 5.30 -11.40 9.14
N PHE A 111 4.59 -12.44 9.54
CA PHE A 111 3.40 -12.34 10.38
C PHE A 111 3.78 -12.50 11.85
N HIS A 112 4.60 -13.50 12.16
CA HIS A 112 4.94 -13.88 13.53
C HIS A 112 6.08 -13.04 14.13
N GLY A 113 6.82 -12.30 13.29
CA GLY A 113 7.95 -11.48 13.73
C GLY A 113 9.23 -12.29 13.94
N ASP A 114 10.30 -11.54 14.15
CA ASP A 114 11.67 -12.02 14.40
C ASP A 114 12.23 -11.45 15.72
N GLY A 115 11.34 -10.96 16.60
CA GLY A 115 11.69 -10.29 17.85
C GLY A 115 12.12 -8.84 17.70
N LYS A 116 12.23 -8.29 16.48
CA LYS A 116 12.59 -6.89 16.26
C LYS A 116 11.35 -6.02 16.00
N VAL A 117 11.38 -4.83 16.57
CA VAL A 117 10.38 -3.79 16.29
C VAL A 117 10.89 -2.91 15.16
N TYR A 118 10.06 -2.74 14.13
CA TYR A 118 10.37 -1.92 12.96
C TYR A 118 9.44 -0.70 12.92
N ASN A 119 9.99 0.46 12.56
CA ASN A 119 9.21 1.69 12.38
C ASN A 119 8.49 1.72 11.03
N SER A 120 8.79 0.76 10.16
CA SER A 120 8.18 0.63 8.85
C SER A 120 8.28 -0.80 8.35
N ARG A 121 7.24 -1.29 7.66
CA ARG A 121 7.32 -2.59 6.96
C ARG A 121 8.45 -2.62 5.93
N HIS A 122 8.89 -1.46 5.44
CA HIS A 122 9.93 -1.32 4.41
C HIS A 122 11.34 -1.58 4.97
N GLU A 123 11.53 -1.56 6.30
CA GLU A 123 12.80 -1.92 6.95
C GLU A 123 13.02 -3.44 7.01
N ARG A 124 11.96 -4.23 6.76
CA ARG A 124 12.06 -5.69 6.78
C ARG A 124 12.68 -6.20 5.49
N LYS A 125 13.76 -6.95 5.63
CA LYS A 125 14.54 -7.52 4.51
C LYS A 125 13.87 -8.75 3.89
N ASP A 126 13.06 -9.47 4.66
CA ASP A 126 12.40 -10.72 4.24
C ASP A 126 11.02 -10.48 3.58
N ARG A 127 10.67 -9.22 3.29
CA ARG A 127 9.44 -8.89 2.55
C ARG A 127 9.46 -9.51 1.14
N PRO A 128 8.29 -9.79 0.53
CA PRO A 128 8.25 -10.30 -0.82
C PRO A 128 8.83 -9.27 -1.77
N ALA A 129 9.65 -9.74 -2.69
CA ALA A 129 10.20 -8.94 -3.77
C ALA A 129 10.01 -9.70 -5.07
N CYS A 130 9.65 -9.00 -6.15
CA CYS A 130 9.44 -9.62 -7.46
C CYS A 130 10.66 -10.44 -7.89
N VAL A 131 11.86 -9.92 -7.60
CA VAL A 131 13.16 -10.54 -7.92
C VAL A 131 13.48 -11.82 -7.14
N ASN A 132 12.66 -12.19 -6.15
CA ASN A 132 12.77 -13.48 -5.49
C ASN A 132 12.41 -14.63 -6.44
N CYS A 133 11.51 -14.38 -7.40
CA CYS A 133 11.06 -15.38 -8.39
C CYS A 133 11.28 -14.94 -9.84
N HIS A 134 11.31 -13.63 -10.12
CA HIS A 134 11.43 -13.08 -11.47
C HIS A 134 12.79 -12.39 -11.64
N LYS A 135 13.74 -13.07 -12.28
CA LYS A 135 15.05 -12.48 -12.59
C LYS A 135 14.95 -11.56 -13.81
N PRO A 136 15.29 -10.27 -13.70
CA PRO A 136 15.23 -9.34 -14.83
C PRO A 136 16.13 -9.73 -16.02
N GLU A 137 17.22 -10.44 -15.75
CA GLU A 137 18.17 -10.97 -16.72
C GLU A 137 17.63 -12.19 -17.49
N GLU A 138 16.72 -12.96 -16.90
CA GLU A 138 16.15 -14.19 -17.48
C GLU A 138 14.89 -13.92 -18.34
N GLN A 139 14.59 -12.66 -18.63
CA GLN A 139 13.40 -12.31 -19.39
C GLN A 139 13.51 -12.78 -20.84
N GLY A 140 12.46 -13.42 -21.35
CA GLY A 140 12.51 -14.16 -22.62
C GLY A 140 12.77 -13.32 -23.89
N THR A 141 12.68 -11.99 -23.84
CA THR A 141 12.93 -11.13 -25.01
C THR A 141 14.03 -10.11 -24.75
N ALA A 142 14.83 -9.79 -25.78
CA ALA A 142 15.88 -8.77 -25.68
C ALA A 142 15.32 -7.40 -25.28
N ARG A 143 14.15 -7.03 -25.83
CA ARG A 143 13.44 -5.79 -25.47
C ARG A 143 13.06 -5.75 -23.99
N ALA A 144 12.58 -6.87 -23.42
CA ALA A 144 12.24 -6.93 -22.00
C ALA A 144 13.51 -6.82 -21.13
N ARG A 145 14.60 -7.51 -21.48
CA ARG A 145 15.87 -7.41 -20.74
C ARG A 145 16.42 -5.97 -20.75
N ALA A 146 16.44 -5.33 -21.92
CA ALA A 146 16.88 -3.95 -22.08
C ALA A 146 16.01 -2.96 -21.29
N ALA A 147 14.69 -3.16 -21.29
CA ALA A 147 13.76 -2.34 -20.50
C ALA A 147 14.02 -2.47 -18.99
N HIS A 148 14.23 -3.69 -18.49
CA HIS A 148 14.56 -3.89 -17.08
C HIS A 148 15.92 -3.27 -16.72
N GLN A 149 16.94 -3.44 -17.56
CA GLN A 149 18.27 -2.87 -17.33
C GLN A 149 18.23 -1.34 -17.27
N THR A 150 17.51 -0.71 -18.20
CA THR A 150 17.40 0.76 -18.28
C THR A 150 16.72 1.36 -17.05
N HIS A 151 15.69 0.68 -16.54
CA HIS A 151 14.84 1.15 -15.45
C HIS A 151 15.24 0.63 -14.06
N LYS A 152 16.25 -0.24 -13.99
CA LYS A 152 16.79 -0.77 -12.75
C LYS A 152 17.10 0.37 -11.78
N ASP A 153 16.67 0.21 -10.54
CA ASP A 153 16.84 1.17 -9.43
C ASP A 153 16.25 2.57 -9.66
N LYS A 154 15.47 2.76 -10.74
CA LYS A 154 14.80 4.03 -11.09
C LYS A 154 13.28 3.91 -11.07
N VAL A 155 12.75 2.74 -11.42
CA VAL A 155 11.31 2.49 -11.51
C VAL A 155 10.98 1.20 -10.78
N SER A 156 9.99 1.24 -9.89
CA SER A 156 9.50 0.04 -9.22
C SER A 156 8.84 -0.93 -10.20
N CYS A 157 8.88 -2.23 -9.90
CA CYS A 157 8.19 -3.23 -10.72
C CYS A 157 6.68 -2.93 -10.83
N ALA A 158 6.06 -2.47 -9.73
CA ALA A 158 4.64 -2.14 -9.68
C ALA A 158 4.28 -0.96 -10.62
N ALA A 159 5.14 0.04 -10.78
CA ALA A 159 4.89 1.15 -11.71
C ALA A 159 4.71 0.69 -13.17
N CYS A 160 5.36 -0.40 -13.58
CA CYS A 160 5.21 -0.96 -14.93
C CYS A 160 4.17 -2.10 -15.00
N HIS A 161 4.17 -2.99 -14.00
CA HIS A 161 3.40 -4.23 -14.04
C HIS A 161 2.03 -4.17 -13.37
N ALA A 162 1.70 -3.11 -12.61
CA ALA A 162 0.35 -2.89 -12.16
C ALA A 162 -0.58 -2.67 -13.36
N SER A 163 -1.68 -3.41 -13.42
CA SER A 163 -2.47 -3.49 -14.65
C SER A 163 -3.73 -2.62 -14.65
N ALA A 164 -4.34 -2.42 -13.50
CA ALA A 164 -5.61 -1.71 -13.36
C ALA A 164 -5.54 -0.57 -12.33
N PRO A 165 -6.48 0.39 -12.40
CA PRO A 165 -6.72 1.34 -11.31
C PRO A 165 -6.97 0.61 -9.99
N TYR A 166 -6.44 1.17 -8.91
CA TYR A 166 -6.54 0.62 -7.57
C TYR A 166 -7.18 1.63 -6.63
N ARG A 167 -7.54 1.18 -5.43
CA ARG A 167 -8.40 1.96 -4.53
C ARG A 167 -7.61 3.08 -3.88
N ASN A 168 -7.97 4.33 -4.15
CA ASN A 168 -7.41 5.50 -3.48
C ASN A 168 -8.40 6.00 -2.44
N CYS A 169 -7.90 6.30 -1.24
CA CYS A 169 -8.72 6.57 -0.06
C CYS A 169 -8.84 8.08 0.12
N TYR A 170 -10.08 8.58 0.22
CA TYR A 170 -10.39 9.98 0.46
C TYR A 170 -11.40 10.08 1.60
N ASP A 171 -11.28 11.11 2.43
CA ASP A 171 -12.28 11.44 3.46
C ASP A 171 -12.58 10.35 4.53
N CYS A 172 -11.83 9.24 4.56
CA CYS A 172 -12.12 8.11 5.44
C CYS A 172 -12.07 8.43 6.94
N HIS A 173 -11.34 9.47 7.35
CA HIS A 173 -11.18 9.84 8.76
C HIS A 173 -12.08 11.01 9.20
N LEU A 174 -12.93 11.55 8.31
CA LEU A 174 -13.74 12.74 8.59
C LEU A 174 -15.11 12.45 9.24
N GLY A 175 -15.39 11.20 9.62
CA GLY A 175 -16.66 10.81 10.25
C GLY A 175 -17.90 10.89 9.34
N LYS A 176 -17.79 11.43 8.13
CA LYS A 176 -18.86 11.56 7.12
C LYS A 176 -18.98 10.35 6.17
N GLY A 177 -18.27 9.27 6.47
CA GLY A 177 -18.17 8.06 5.63
C GLY A 177 -16.89 8.03 4.79
N ALA A 178 -16.43 6.82 4.46
CA ALA A 178 -15.21 6.61 3.69
C ALA A 178 -15.50 6.66 2.18
N THR A 179 -14.91 7.63 1.48
CA THR A 179 -14.97 7.68 0.02
C THR A 179 -13.73 7.00 -0.55
N SER A 180 -13.92 6.06 -1.46
CA SER A 180 -12.80 5.49 -2.20
C SER A 180 -13.02 5.65 -3.69
N LYS A 181 -11.98 6.06 -4.41
CA LYS A 181 -12.03 6.28 -5.86
C LYS A 181 -10.99 5.40 -6.56
N PRO A 182 -11.34 4.77 -7.69
CA PRO A 182 -10.35 4.07 -8.49
C PRO A 182 -9.37 5.09 -9.08
N GLY A 183 -8.09 4.77 -9.07
CA GLY A 183 -7.07 5.61 -9.68
C GLY A 183 -5.76 4.86 -9.89
N PHE A 184 -5.01 5.28 -10.90
CA PHE A 184 -3.65 4.81 -11.15
C PHE A 184 -2.71 6.01 -11.08
N ILE A 185 -1.88 6.06 -10.04
CA ILE A 185 -1.04 7.22 -9.76
C ILE A 185 0.42 6.78 -9.74
N LEU A 186 1.26 7.52 -10.47
CA LEU A 186 2.70 7.39 -10.53
C LEU A 186 3.35 8.67 -10.02
N GLY A 187 4.44 8.52 -9.29
CA GLY A 187 5.25 9.65 -8.87
C GLY A 187 6.53 9.19 -8.18
N LEU A 188 7.29 10.15 -7.68
CA LEU A 188 8.49 9.87 -6.92
C LEU A 188 8.14 9.23 -5.58
N ASN A 189 8.88 8.20 -5.19
CA ASN A 189 8.70 7.53 -3.92
C ASN A 189 9.10 8.49 -2.78
N PRO A 190 8.17 8.84 -1.86
CA PRO A 190 8.47 9.78 -0.78
C PRO A 190 9.52 9.27 0.22
N ARG A 191 9.76 7.95 0.26
CA ARG A 191 10.69 7.33 1.21
C ARG A 191 12.14 7.43 0.77
N ASP A 192 12.41 7.18 -0.52
CA ASP A 192 13.78 7.20 -1.07
C ASP A 192 14.08 8.43 -1.91
N LYS A 193 13.05 9.17 -2.34
CA LYS A 193 13.11 10.38 -3.19
C LYS A 193 13.89 10.17 -4.50
N LYS A 194 13.93 8.94 -4.99
CA LYS A 194 14.74 8.52 -6.15
C LYS A 194 13.95 7.67 -7.14
N THR A 195 13.11 6.76 -6.65
CA THR A 195 12.44 5.78 -7.51
C THR A 195 11.04 6.25 -7.90
N ILE A 196 10.64 6.01 -9.14
CA ILE A 196 9.27 6.18 -9.61
C ILE A 196 8.47 4.94 -9.21
N THR A 197 7.32 5.15 -8.56
CA THR A 197 6.49 4.07 -8.03
C THR A 197 5.01 4.35 -8.15
N THR A 198 4.18 3.32 -7.97
CA THR A 198 2.75 3.48 -7.74
C THR A 198 2.50 4.13 -6.39
N LEU A 199 1.64 5.16 -6.36
CA LEU A 199 1.33 5.92 -5.16
C LEU A 199 -0.15 5.76 -4.79
N ARG A 200 -0.43 5.52 -3.50
CA ARG A 200 -1.79 5.49 -2.96
C ARG A 200 -2.02 6.73 -2.12
N VAL A 201 -3.19 7.32 -2.29
CA VAL A 201 -3.66 8.37 -1.39
C VAL A 201 -3.99 7.78 -0.02
N ILE A 202 -3.38 8.36 1.02
CA ILE A 202 -3.77 8.19 2.41
C ILE A 202 -4.72 9.35 2.78
N PRO A 203 -5.88 9.08 3.39
CA PRO A 203 -6.97 10.04 3.59
C PRO A 203 -6.71 10.99 4.76
N ALA A 204 -5.46 11.40 4.97
CA ALA A 204 -5.13 12.43 5.94
C ALA A 204 -5.49 13.81 5.37
N VAL A 205 -6.19 14.61 6.15
CA VAL A 205 -6.57 16.02 5.96
C VAL A 205 -6.28 16.80 7.24
N ARG A 206 -6.15 18.13 7.23
CA ARG A 206 -5.60 18.89 8.38
C ARG A 206 -6.33 18.66 9.71
N ASP A 207 -7.62 18.40 9.65
CA ASP A 207 -8.58 18.19 10.74
C ASP A 207 -8.84 16.70 11.07
N THR A 208 -8.12 15.75 10.45
CA THR A 208 -8.30 14.28 10.64
C THR A 208 -8.50 13.85 12.09
N PHE A 209 -7.79 14.49 13.03
CA PHE A 209 -7.79 14.13 14.45
C PHE A 209 -8.33 15.26 15.35
N GLU A 210 -9.01 16.25 14.77
CA GLU A 210 -9.53 17.39 15.52
C GLU A 210 -10.58 16.98 16.55
N SER A 211 -11.42 16.00 16.23
CA SER A 211 -12.42 15.42 17.17
C SER A 211 -11.79 14.78 18.41
N ALA A 212 -10.53 14.36 18.32
CA ALA A 212 -9.75 13.85 19.46
C ALA A 212 -8.97 14.95 20.20
N GLY A 213 -9.13 16.22 19.80
CA GLY A 213 -8.40 17.37 20.33
C GLY A 213 -6.93 17.39 19.93
N ILE A 214 -6.60 16.85 18.75
CA ILE A 214 -5.23 16.72 18.23
C ILE A 214 -5.08 17.56 16.96
N LYS A 215 -4.16 18.52 16.99
CA LYS A 215 -3.78 19.31 15.83
C LYS A 215 -2.57 18.70 15.13
N MET A 216 -2.58 18.70 13.80
CA MET A 216 -1.43 18.33 12.97
C MET A 216 -0.62 19.56 12.57
N GLU A 217 0.08 20.16 13.54
CA GLU A 217 0.86 21.38 13.34
C GLU A 217 1.93 21.23 12.23
N ASN A 218 2.49 20.02 12.10
CA ASN A 218 3.48 19.69 11.09
C ASN A 218 2.85 18.97 9.88
N TYR A 219 1.60 19.28 9.53
CA TYR A 219 0.89 18.57 8.45
C TYR A 219 1.66 18.53 7.12
N ASP A 220 2.34 19.62 6.77
CA ASP A 220 3.08 19.72 5.52
C ASP A 220 4.43 18.98 5.52
N SER A 221 4.82 18.33 6.64
CA SER A 221 6.07 17.58 6.74
C SER A 221 6.02 16.23 6.00
N LEU A 222 4.82 15.68 5.81
CA LEU A 222 4.59 14.37 5.20
C LEU A 222 3.60 14.49 4.04
N PRO A 223 3.78 13.73 2.95
CA PRO A 223 2.83 13.72 1.85
C PRO A 223 1.57 12.91 2.16
N ASN A 224 0.52 13.12 1.37
CA ASN A 224 -0.68 12.28 1.34
C ASN A 224 -0.50 11.07 0.44
N TYR A 225 0.37 11.16 -0.56
CA TYR A 225 0.67 10.07 -1.47
C TYR A 225 1.83 9.23 -0.93
N TRP A 226 1.62 7.93 -0.80
CA TRP A 226 2.63 6.99 -0.33
C TRP A 226 2.82 5.82 -1.27
N GLU A 227 4.06 5.34 -1.38
CA GLU A 227 4.39 4.15 -2.16
C GLU A 227 3.50 2.97 -1.77
N THR A 228 2.92 2.33 -2.80
CA THR A 228 2.05 1.17 -2.67
C THR A 228 2.50 0.09 -3.62
N VAL A 229 2.66 -1.14 -3.14
CA VAL A 229 2.74 -2.32 -3.99
C VAL A 229 1.32 -2.82 -4.21
N VAL A 230 0.75 -2.45 -5.35
CA VAL A 230 -0.63 -2.85 -5.71
C VAL A 230 -0.65 -4.31 -6.12
N HIS A 231 -1.66 -5.04 -5.66
CA HIS A 231 -1.75 -6.47 -5.84
C HIS A 231 -2.58 -6.78 -7.10
N ASN A 232 -2.23 -6.20 -8.25
CA ASN A 232 -2.92 -6.44 -9.53
C ASN A 232 -1.91 -6.56 -10.68
N ILE A 233 -0.82 -7.26 -10.41
CA ILE A 233 0.36 -7.38 -11.25
C ILE A 233 0.05 -8.25 -12.48
N ARG A 234 0.49 -7.79 -13.66
CA ARG A 234 0.45 -8.57 -14.90
C ARG A 234 1.77 -8.45 -15.67
N LYS A 235 2.09 -9.50 -16.42
CA LYS A 235 3.24 -9.50 -17.34
C LYS A 235 3.08 -8.47 -18.45
N ARG A 236 1.86 -8.32 -19.00
CA ARG A 236 1.53 -7.38 -20.08
C ARG A 236 0.52 -6.35 -19.58
N THR A 237 0.94 -5.11 -19.50
CA THR A 237 0.17 -3.89 -19.22
C THR A 237 0.31 -2.91 -20.38
N GLU A 238 -0.42 -1.79 -20.36
CA GLU A 238 -0.24 -0.73 -21.36
C GLU A 238 1.20 -0.17 -21.31
N ARG A 239 1.81 -0.09 -20.11
CA ARG A 239 3.16 0.43 -19.88
C ARG A 239 4.26 -0.51 -20.38
N THR A 240 4.04 -1.83 -20.26
CA THR A 240 4.99 -2.82 -20.79
C THR A 240 4.93 -2.97 -22.32
N ARG A 241 3.82 -2.53 -22.94
CA ARG A 241 3.57 -2.67 -24.38
C ARG A 241 4.10 -1.48 -25.17
N SER A 242 3.93 -0.26 -24.64
CA SER A 242 4.44 0.97 -25.25
C SER A 242 5.13 1.85 -24.23
N CYS A 243 6.34 2.31 -24.59
CA CYS A 243 7.09 3.28 -23.78
C CYS A 243 6.42 4.66 -23.81
N GLU A 244 5.62 4.96 -24.84
CA GLU A 244 4.97 6.27 -25.04
C GLU A 244 4.00 6.62 -23.91
N VAL A 245 3.35 5.60 -23.32
CA VAL A 245 2.42 5.75 -22.19
C VAL A 245 3.05 6.55 -21.05
N CYS A 246 4.32 6.29 -20.75
CA CYS A 246 5.03 7.00 -19.68
C CYS A 246 5.86 8.16 -20.22
N HIS A 247 6.57 7.98 -21.33
CA HIS A 247 7.58 8.93 -21.78
C HIS A 247 7.03 10.07 -22.66
N VAL A 248 5.86 9.88 -23.29
CA VAL A 248 5.21 10.87 -24.16
C VAL A 248 3.94 11.38 -23.51
N GLU A 249 3.00 10.48 -23.23
CA GLU A 249 1.70 10.83 -22.67
C GLU A 249 1.75 11.17 -21.19
N LYS A 250 2.80 10.70 -20.48
CA LYS A 250 2.96 10.87 -19.03
C LYS A 250 1.72 10.38 -18.26
N ARG A 251 1.07 9.33 -18.77
CA ARG A 251 -0.19 8.82 -18.26
C ARG A 251 -0.03 8.32 -16.83
N GLY A 252 -0.91 8.79 -15.94
CA GLY A 252 -0.93 8.43 -14.53
C GLY A 252 0.12 9.14 -13.67
N PHE A 253 1.04 9.95 -14.23
CA PHE A 253 1.98 10.72 -13.42
C PHE A 253 1.27 11.87 -12.69
N LEU A 254 1.66 12.11 -11.45
CA LEU A 254 1.21 13.28 -10.71
C LEU A 254 1.63 14.57 -11.42
N THR A 255 0.67 15.45 -11.60
CA THR A 255 0.83 16.86 -12.00
C THR A 255 0.26 17.76 -10.91
N LYS A 256 0.57 19.06 -10.98
CA LYS A 256 0.02 20.06 -10.04
C LYS A 256 -1.53 20.02 -10.00
N ASP A 257 -2.17 19.85 -11.15
CA ASP A 257 -3.63 19.84 -11.27
C ASP A 257 -4.28 18.57 -10.71
N THR A 258 -3.53 17.46 -10.67
CA THR A 258 -4.00 16.18 -10.13
C THR A 258 -3.73 16.01 -8.64
N LEU A 259 -3.00 16.94 -8.01
CA LEU A 259 -2.77 16.89 -6.56
C LEU A 259 -4.11 17.03 -5.81
N ILE A 260 -4.18 16.44 -4.63
CA ILE A 260 -5.36 16.58 -3.78
C ILE A 260 -5.47 18.04 -3.37
N LYS A 261 -6.66 18.63 -3.57
CA LYS A 261 -6.98 19.97 -3.08
C LYS A 261 -6.81 20.01 -1.56
N ASP A 262 -6.20 21.08 -1.06
CA ASP A 262 -5.88 21.27 0.36
C ASP A 262 -5.02 20.16 0.99
N GLY A 263 -4.34 19.39 0.14
CA GLY A 263 -3.35 18.39 0.54
C GLY A 263 -2.08 19.01 1.12
N SER A 264 -1.20 18.14 1.60
CA SER A 264 0.12 18.52 2.09
C SER A 264 0.97 19.14 0.99
N LYS A 265 1.69 20.22 1.32
CA LYS A 265 2.70 20.81 0.42
C LYS A 265 3.80 19.84 0.03
N ALA A 266 4.09 18.83 0.85
CA ALA A 266 5.07 17.79 0.52
C ALA A 266 4.69 16.97 -0.73
N ASN A 267 3.43 16.99 -1.15
CA ASN A 267 2.98 16.30 -2.36
C ASN A 267 3.64 16.86 -3.64
N GLU A 268 3.99 18.15 -3.65
CA GLU A 268 4.63 18.78 -4.81
C GLU A 268 6.00 18.16 -5.13
N GLN A 269 6.71 17.67 -4.10
CA GLN A 269 8.01 17.02 -4.25
C GLN A 269 7.91 15.64 -4.92
N LEU A 270 6.69 15.11 -5.09
CA LEU A 270 6.45 13.79 -5.68
C LEU A 270 6.20 13.86 -7.19
N ILE A 271 5.99 15.07 -7.72
CA ILE A 271 5.83 15.32 -9.14
C ILE A 271 7.18 15.05 -9.83
N VAL A 272 7.16 14.21 -10.86
CA VAL A 272 8.34 13.86 -11.64
C VAL A 272 7.96 13.79 -13.11
N THR A 273 8.81 14.35 -13.95
CA THR A 273 8.68 14.26 -15.41
C THR A 273 9.60 13.16 -15.93
N PRO A 274 9.07 12.09 -16.55
CA PRO A 274 9.89 11.08 -17.21
C PRO A 274 10.80 11.72 -18.26
N LYS A 275 12.03 11.20 -18.37
CA LYS A 275 12.96 11.62 -19.44
C LYS A 275 12.43 11.19 -20.79
N GLU A 276 12.70 11.98 -21.82
CA GLU A 276 12.38 11.59 -23.20
C GLU A 276 13.17 10.34 -23.61
N ILE A 277 12.58 9.55 -24.49
CA ILE A 277 13.26 8.40 -25.10
C ILE A 277 14.27 8.98 -26.09
N LYS A 278 15.57 8.87 -25.78
CA LYS A 278 16.61 9.16 -26.76
C LYS A 278 16.45 8.20 -27.93
N LYS A 279 16.21 8.75 -29.13
CA LYS A 279 16.16 7.99 -30.38
C LYS A 279 17.52 7.38 -30.68
#